data_AF-A0A7C2I106-F1
#
_entry.id   AF-A0A7C2I106-F1
#
_cell.length_a   1.000
_cell.length_b   1.000
_cell.length_c   1.000
_cell.angle_alpha   90.00
_cell.angle_beta   90.00
_cell.angle_gamma   90.00
#
_symmetry.space_group_name_H-M   'P 1'
#
loop_
_entity.id
_entity.type
_entity.pdbx_description
1 polymer ?
#
loop_
_entity_poly.entity_id
_entity_poly.type
_entity_poly.pdbx_seq_one_letter_code
_entity_poly.pdbx_strand_id
1 'polypeptide(L)'
;MWLTRELTAEFATAKRELPRAKKALPIDTSGKIDEEAWTDALTEYGPAARAGDLVQITKIEYEDKRLVFEINGGFKGGRKWYERIQVTGGAGVRTAPIRQVSAAPAGTSIALVFPSGVPPLEAKEVKQYLASLFDFEQRSATEQYVKSLPEPFQAAIHEKRAVEGMDQDMVLLALGRPDSKVRETIDGVEVEDWIYGKPPGKIVFVRFQRRKVVEIRERYAGLGGSVAPPLEPK
;
A
#
# COMPACT_ATOMS: atom_id res chain seq x y z
N MET A 1 12.10 -25.94 -3.10
CA MET A 1 12.64 -24.65 -2.58
C MET A 1 12.60 -23.50 -3.60
N TRP A 2 12.29 -23.75 -4.89
CA TRP A 2 12.27 -22.71 -5.93
C TRP A 2 10.99 -21.86 -5.91
N LEU A 3 9.84 -22.49 -5.69
CA LEU A 3 8.52 -21.84 -5.62
C LEU A 3 8.43 -20.74 -4.54
N THR A 4 9.03 -20.98 -3.37
CA THR A 4 9.08 -20.00 -2.27
C THR A 4 9.76 -18.72 -2.74
N ARG A 5 10.97 -18.81 -3.30
CA ARG A 5 11.77 -17.64 -3.68
C ARG A 5 11.12 -16.81 -4.78
N GLU A 6 10.40 -17.45 -5.69
CA GLU A 6 9.68 -16.78 -6.78
C GLU A 6 8.45 -16.03 -6.27
N LEU A 7 7.68 -16.64 -5.36
CA LEU A 7 6.44 -16.05 -4.84
C LEU A 7 6.62 -15.16 -3.60
N THR A 8 7.67 -15.32 -2.78
CA THR A 8 7.86 -14.55 -1.51
C THR A 8 8.29 -13.09 -1.68
N ALA A 9 8.29 -12.57 -2.90
CA ALA A 9 8.41 -11.14 -3.15
C ALA A 9 7.23 -10.62 -3.96
N GLU A 10 6.14 -11.41 -4.09
CA GLU A 10 5.03 -11.08 -4.98
C GLU A 10 4.02 -10.12 -4.39
N PHE A 11 3.92 -8.94 -4.99
CA PHE A 11 2.82 -8.01 -4.83
C PHE A 11 1.69 -8.36 -5.79
N ALA A 12 0.47 -8.21 -5.30
CA ALA A 12 -0.75 -8.37 -6.08
C ALA A 12 -1.80 -7.39 -5.58
N THR A 13 -2.77 -7.08 -6.43
CA THR A 13 -3.91 -6.25 -6.02
C THR A 13 -5.03 -7.17 -5.53
N ALA A 14 -5.55 -6.92 -4.32
CA ALA A 14 -6.67 -7.68 -3.80
C ALA A 14 -7.93 -7.40 -4.63
N LYS A 15 -8.58 -8.44 -5.17
CA LYS A 15 -9.83 -8.30 -5.93
C LYS A 15 -11.06 -8.17 -5.05
N ARG A 16 -10.91 -8.43 -3.75
CA ARG A 16 -11.97 -8.34 -2.73
C ARG A 16 -11.39 -7.98 -1.37
N GLU A 17 -12.26 -7.69 -0.41
CA GLU A 17 -11.83 -7.51 0.97
C GLU A 17 -11.26 -8.80 1.54
N LEU A 18 -10.11 -8.68 2.18
CA LEU A 18 -9.44 -9.78 2.88
C LEU A 18 -9.68 -9.61 4.37
N PRO A 19 -10.29 -10.58 5.07
CA PRO A 19 -10.45 -10.52 6.51
C PRO A 19 -9.10 -10.70 7.21
N ARG A 20 -8.94 -10.07 8.37
CA ARG A 20 -7.93 -10.51 9.34
C ARG A 20 -8.40 -11.80 9.98
N ALA A 21 -7.53 -12.80 10.06
CA ALA A 21 -7.89 -14.07 10.68
C ALA A 21 -6.70 -14.66 11.46
N LYS A 22 -6.93 -15.09 12.70
CA LYS A 22 -5.92 -15.78 13.54
C LYS A 22 -5.44 -17.09 12.90
N LYS A 23 -6.31 -17.72 12.13
CA LYS A 23 -6.06 -18.94 11.36
C LYS A 23 -6.09 -18.59 9.88
N ALA A 24 -5.31 -19.32 9.08
CA ALA A 24 -5.33 -19.14 7.64
C ALA A 24 -6.72 -19.48 7.06
N LEU A 25 -7.26 -18.57 6.25
CA LEU A 25 -8.58 -18.72 5.63
C LEU A 25 -8.48 -19.66 4.41
N PRO A 26 -9.31 -20.72 4.33
CA PRO A 26 -9.15 -21.76 3.33
C PRO A 26 -9.75 -21.37 1.98
N ILE A 27 -8.94 -21.44 0.91
CA ILE A 27 -9.39 -21.36 -0.47
C ILE A 27 -9.13 -22.70 -1.15
N ASP A 28 -10.08 -23.20 -1.92
CA ASP A 28 -9.87 -24.42 -2.70
C ASP A 28 -9.16 -24.13 -4.04
N THR A 29 -8.74 -25.18 -4.73
CA THR A 29 -8.09 -25.08 -6.06
C THR A 29 -9.04 -24.59 -7.17
N SER A 30 -10.34 -24.42 -6.91
CA SER A 30 -11.28 -23.77 -7.83
C SER A 30 -11.43 -22.27 -7.56
N GLY A 31 -10.77 -21.77 -6.51
CA GLY A 31 -10.82 -20.38 -6.09
C GLY A 31 -12.02 -20.04 -5.20
N LYS A 32 -12.76 -21.05 -4.70
CA LYS A 32 -13.88 -20.83 -3.78
C LYS A 32 -13.38 -20.64 -2.36
N ILE A 33 -14.04 -19.72 -1.68
CA ILE A 33 -13.80 -19.39 -0.28
C ILE A 33 -14.97 -19.87 0.58
N ASP A 34 -14.72 -20.00 1.87
CA ASP A 34 -15.77 -20.21 2.88
C ASP A 34 -16.40 -18.86 3.24
N GLU A 35 -17.51 -18.49 2.60
CA GLU A 35 -18.12 -17.17 2.80
C GLU A 35 -18.53 -16.89 4.26
N GLU A 36 -18.93 -17.91 5.01
CA GLU A 36 -19.30 -17.79 6.41
C GLU A 36 -18.05 -17.46 7.25
N ALA A 37 -16.99 -18.27 7.11
CA ALA A 37 -15.73 -18.01 7.83
C ALA A 37 -15.10 -16.66 7.46
N TRP A 38 -15.22 -16.23 6.21
CA TRP A 38 -14.75 -14.90 5.77
C TRP A 38 -15.55 -13.77 6.41
N THR A 39 -16.88 -13.90 6.44
CA THR A 39 -17.79 -12.89 7.00
C THR A 39 -17.61 -12.77 8.51
N ASP A 40 -17.48 -13.90 9.20
CA ASP A 40 -17.19 -13.95 10.64
C ASP A 40 -15.87 -13.28 10.96
N ALA A 41 -14.81 -13.60 10.20
CA ALA A 41 -13.50 -12.99 10.38
C ALA A 41 -13.51 -11.47 10.11
N LEU A 42 -14.27 -10.99 9.11
CA LEU A 42 -14.44 -9.56 8.85
C LEU A 42 -15.15 -8.87 10.01
N THR A 43 -16.18 -9.51 10.55
CA THR A 43 -16.97 -8.97 11.66
C THR A 43 -16.15 -8.92 12.95
N GLU A 44 -15.37 -9.97 13.24
CA GLU A 44 -14.61 -10.08 14.49
C GLU A 44 -13.31 -9.26 14.47
N TYR A 45 -12.53 -9.30 13.38
CA TYR A 45 -11.17 -8.74 13.33
C TYR A 45 -11.00 -7.59 12.34
N GLY A 46 -12.00 -7.33 11.50
CA GLY A 46 -11.94 -6.30 10.47
C GLY A 46 -11.11 -6.70 9.24
N PRO A 47 -11.07 -5.82 8.22
CA PRO A 47 -10.38 -6.10 6.96
C PRO A 47 -8.87 -5.91 7.07
N ALA A 48 -8.07 -6.88 6.62
CA ALA A 48 -6.63 -6.80 6.43
C ALA A 48 -6.25 -6.02 5.15
N ALA A 49 -7.11 -6.09 4.13
CA ALA A 49 -6.98 -5.35 2.88
C ALA A 49 -8.38 -5.17 2.26
N ARG A 50 -8.58 -4.09 1.50
CA ARG A 50 -9.79 -3.85 0.72
C ARG A 50 -9.59 -4.26 -0.73
N ALA A 51 -10.69 -4.39 -1.47
CA ALA A 51 -10.62 -4.51 -2.93
C ALA A 51 -9.85 -3.31 -3.52
N GLY A 52 -8.87 -3.58 -4.38
CA GLY A 52 -7.97 -2.58 -4.95
C GLY A 52 -6.73 -2.27 -4.12
N ASP A 53 -6.61 -2.80 -2.90
CA ASP A 53 -5.40 -2.61 -2.09
C ASP A 53 -4.26 -3.49 -2.61
N LEU A 54 -3.07 -2.92 -2.63
CA LEU A 54 -1.84 -3.67 -2.92
C LEU A 54 -1.47 -4.51 -1.69
N VAL A 55 -1.24 -5.80 -1.90
CA VAL A 55 -0.85 -6.75 -0.86
C VAL A 55 0.39 -7.52 -1.31
N GLN A 56 1.14 -8.04 -0.34
CA GLN A 56 2.36 -8.80 -0.58
C GLN A 56 2.28 -10.20 0.01
N ILE A 57 2.65 -11.21 -0.76
CA ILE A 57 2.99 -12.53 -0.22
C ILE A 57 4.37 -12.43 0.42
N THR A 58 4.39 -12.52 1.75
CA THR A 58 5.58 -12.32 2.58
C THR A 58 6.21 -13.64 3.03
N LYS A 59 5.42 -14.71 3.11
CA LYS A 59 5.87 -16.04 3.51
C LYS A 59 4.98 -17.11 2.89
N ILE A 60 5.57 -18.27 2.65
CA ILE A 60 4.86 -19.47 2.22
C ILE A 60 5.29 -20.62 3.12
N GLU A 61 4.33 -21.26 3.77
CA GLU A 61 4.51 -22.48 4.53
C GLU A 61 3.87 -23.66 3.79
N TYR A 62 4.59 -24.78 3.77
CA TYR A 62 4.14 -26.02 3.17
C TYR A 62 3.61 -26.93 4.26
N GLU A 63 2.36 -27.36 4.13
CA GLU A 63 1.76 -28.39 4.96
C GLU A 63 1.26 -29.54 4.08
N ASP A 64 0.94 -30.69 4.69
CA ASP A 64 0.60 -31.92 3.97
C ASP A 64 -0.51 -31.75 2.92
N LYS A 65 -1.53 -30.95 3.24
CA LYS A 65 -2.71 -30.74 2.40
C LYS A 65 -2.96 -29.29 2.02
N ARG A 66 -2.05 -28.38 2.33
CA ARG A 66 -2.25 -26.96 2.02
C ARG A 66 -0.95 -26.18 1.90
N LEU A 67 -1.00 -25.13 1.10
CA LEU A 67 0.00 -24.07 1.07
C LEU A 67 -0.56 -22.87 1.83
N VAL A 68 0.15 -22.42 2.86
CA VAL A 68 -0.25 -21.26 3.66
C VAL A 68 0.58 -20.05 3.24
N PHE A 69 -0.10 -19.02 2.77
CA PHE A 69 0.49 -17.75 2.32
C PHE A 69 0.26 -16.70 3.40
N GLU A 70 1.33 -16.12 3.95
CA GLU A 70 1.22 -14.91 4.77
C GLU A 70 1.17 -13.69 3.86
N ILE A 71 0.04 -13.00 3.92
CA ILE A 71 -0.21 -11.74 3.23
C ILE A 71 0.12 -10.61 4.19
N ASN A 72 1.00 -9.68 3.78
CA ASN A 72 1.43 -8.53 4.59
C ASN A 72 1.90 -8.93 6.02
N GLY A 73 2.65 -10.02 6.15
CA GLY A 73 3.17 -10.52 7.44
C GLY A 73 2.20 -11.38 8.24
N GLY A 74 1.01 -11.70 7.71
CA GLY A 74 0.04 -12.53 8.43
C GLY A 74 -0.59 -11.84 9.65
N PHE A 75 -1.39 -12.59 10.42
CA PHE A 75 -2.16 -12.03 11.54
C PHE A 75 -1.30 -11.42 12.66
N LYS A 76 -0.14 -12.03 12.93
CA LYS A 76 0.80 -11.63 13.99
C LYS A 76 1.92 -10.72 13.48
N GLY A 77 2.21 -10.67 12.17
CA GLY A 77 3.29 -9.86 11.61
C GLY A 77 2.97 -8.38 11.48
N GLY A 78 2.13 -7.84 12.38
CA GLY A 78 2.07 -6.40 12.57
C GLY A 78 3.46 -5.89 12.99
N ARG A 79 3.94 -4.86 12.26
CA ARG A 79 5.25 -4.16 12.26
C ARG A 79 6.26 -4.76 11.26
N LYS A 80 6.70 -4.11 10.16
CA LYS A 80 6.87 -2.67 9.80
C LYS A 80 6.71 -2.45 8.27
N TRP A 81 6.19 -1.34 7.72
CA TRP A 81 6.87 -0.04 7.60
C TRP A 81 5.98 1.23 7.69
N TYR A 82 4.66 1.09 7.87
CA TYR A 82 3.73 2.24 7.95
C TYR A 82 3.13 2.47 9.36
N GLU A 83 3.53 1.70 10.37
CA GLU A 83 2.92 1.72 11.71
C GLU A 83 3.33 2.90 12.60
N ARG A 84 3.21 4.12 12.09
CA ARG A 84 3.00 5.29 12.95
C ARG A 84 1.94 6.22 12.36
N ILE A 85 0.76 5.67 12.10
CA ILE A 85 -0.47 6.46 12.12
C ILE A 85 -1.27 6.00 13.33
N GLN A 86 -0.96 6.56 14.50
CA GLN A 86 -1.92 6.66 15.59
C GLN A 86 -1.96 8.10 16.07
N VAL A 87 -3.13 8.69 15.85
CA VAL A 87 -3.63 9.93 16.44
C VAL A 87 -4.41 9.54 17.69
N THR A 88 -4.15 10.19 18.84
CA THR A 88 -5.16 10.80 19.73
C THR A 88 -4.52 11.24 21.05
N GLY A 89 -4.65 12.53 21.39
CA GLY A 89 -4.33 13.04 22.72
C GLY A 89 -4.39 14.58 22.89
N GLY A 90 -5.61 15.16 22.86
CA GLY A 90 -5.97 16.47 23.45
C GLY A 90 -5.84 17.71 22.54
N ALA A 91 -6.80 18.63 22.41
CA ALA A 91 -8.09 18.83 23.08
C ALA A 91 -9.05 19.65 22.18
N GLY A 92 -10.35 19.31 22.24
CA GLY A 92 -11.47 20.21 21.93
C GLY A 92 -11.86 20.37 20.46
N VAL A 93 -12.96 19.72 20.05
CA VAL A 93 -14.14 20.29 19.37
C VAL A 93 -15.10 19.14 19.01
N ARG A 94 -16.41 19.40 19.16
CA ARG A 94 -17.51 18.43 19.13
C ARG A 94 -17.91 18.01 17.71
N THR A 95 -17.89 16.68 17.49
CA THR A 95 -18.79 15.79 16.72
C THR A 95 -19.31 16.17 15.31
N ALA A 96 -18.90 15.36 14.33
CA ALA A 96 -19.78 14.61 13.43
C ALA A 96 -19.12 13.24 13.13
N PRO A 97 -19.84 12.10 13.10
CA PRO A 97 -19.22 10.79 12.92
C PRO A 97 -18.91 10.57 11.44
N ILE A 98 -17.71 10.95 11.02
CA ILE A 98 -17.10 10.43 9.81
C ILE A 98 -16.84 8.94 10.09
N ARG A 99 -17.41 8.05 9.27
CA ARG A 99 -17.03 6.63 9.25
C ARG A 99 -15.51 6.56 9.12
N GLN A 100 -14.83 6.34 10.24
CA GLN A 100 -13.41 6.03 10.28
C GLN A 100 -13.26 4.71 9.53
N VAL A 101 -12.84 4.80 8.27
CA VAL A 101 -12.27 3.70 7.54
C VAL A 101 -10.96 3.39 8.25
N SER A 102 -11.02 2.57 9.31
CA SER A 102 -9.84 2.07 9.98
C SER A 102 -9.01 1.33 8.92
N ALA A 103 -7.81 1.84 8.65
CA ALA A 103 -6.79 1.05 7.99
C ALA A 103 -6.38 0.00 9.03
N ALA A 104 -6.79 -1.26 8.87
CA ALA A 104 -6.24 -2.28 9.75
C ALA A 104 -4.78 -2.49 9.33
N PRO A 105 -3.81 -2.29 10.23
CA PRO A 105 -2.38 -2.26 9.90
C PRO A 105 -1.74 -3.66 9.87
N ALA A 106 -2.54 -4.72 9.73
CA ALA A 106 -2.09 -6.09 9.98
C ALA A 106 -2.53 -7.03 8.86
N GLY A 107 -1.61 -7.93 8.50
CA GLY A 107 -1.80 -8.92 7.46
C GLY A 107 -2.79 -10.02 7.81
N THR A 108 -2.90 -10.98 6.90
CA THR A 108 -3.73 -12.17 7.05
C THR A 108 -3.03 -13.37 6.43
N SER A 109 -3.56 -14.57 6.66
CA SER A 109 -3.04 -15.77 6.04
C SER A 109 -4.12 -16.45 5.21
N ILE A 110 -3.76 -16.90 4.01
CA ILE A 110 -4.64 -17.66 3.12
C ILE A 110 -4.07 -19.07 2.98
N ALA A 111 -4.91 -20.09 3.09
CA ALA A 111 -4.53 -21.49 2.94
C ALA A 111 -5.12 -22.04 1.65
N LEU A 112 -4.30 -22.29 0.62
CA LEU A 112 -4.74 -23.02 -0.57
C LEU A 112 -4.78 -24.51 -0.25
N VAL A 113 -5.98 -25.09 -0.23
CA VAL A 113 -6.23 -26.47 0.20
C VAL A 113 -6.29 -27.42 -0.98
N PHE A 114 -5.54 -28.52 -0.88
CA PHE A 114 -5.49 -29.59 -1.87
C PHE A 114 -6.11 -30.86 -1.28
N PRO A 115 -7.20 -31.39 -1.86
CA PRO A 115 -7.89 -32.58 -1.33
C PRO A 115 -6.98 -33.80 -1.17
N SER A 116 -6.07 -34.00 -2.13
CA SER A 116 -5.20 -35.18 -2.24
C SER A 116 -3.75 -34.91 -1.80
N GLY A 117 -3.48 -33.77 -1.16
CA GLY A 117 -2.13 -33.34 -0.82
C GLY A 117 -1.55 -32.34 -1.81
N VAL A 118 -0.52 -31.59 -1.40
CA VAL A 118 0.10 -30.54 -2.22
C VAL A 118 0.93 -31.17 -3.36
N PRO A 119 0.57 -30.97 -4.64
CA PRO A 119 1.35 -31.48 -5.75
C PRO A 119 2.62 -30.63 -5.98
N PRO A 120 3.59 -31.11 -6.77
CA PRO A 120 4.62 -30.26 -7.35
C PRO A 120 3.97 -29.18 -8.21
N LEU A 121 4.22 -27.90 -7.93
CA LEU A 121 3.57 -26.76 -8.58
C LEU A 121 4.59 -25.70 -9.00
N GLU A 122 4.29 -25.02 -10.10
CA GLU A 122 4.96 -23.80 -10.52
C GLU A 122 4.33 -22.53 -9.97
N ALA A 123 5.11 -21.43 -9.91
CA ALA A 123 4.62 -20.15 -9.43
C ALA A 123 3.41 -19.66 -10.24
N LYS A 124 3.42 -19.89 -11.56
CA LYS A 124 2.32 -19.55 -12.46
C LYS A 124 1.02 -20.29 -12.09
N GLU A 125 1.11 -21.57 -11.76
CA GLU A 125 -0.05 -22.38 -11.36
C GLU A 125 -0.63 -21.91 -10.03
N VAL A 126 0.24 -21.59 -9.06
CA VAL A 126 -0.19 -21.02 -7.77
C VAL A 126 -0.93 -19.70 -7.96
N LYS A 127 -0.44 -18.81 -8.83
CA LYS A 127 -1.12 -17.55 -9.14
C LYS A 127 -2.50 -17.77 -9.76
N GLN A 128 -2.67 -18.80 -10.59
CA GLN A 128 -3.96 -19.14 -11.17
C GLN A 128 -4.96 -19.57 -10.10
N TYR A 129 -4.55 -20.41 -9.14
CA TYR A 129 -5.42 -20.79 -8.01
C TYR A 129 -5.82 -19.60 -7.13
N LEU A 130 -4.90 -18.65 -6.99
CA LEU A 130 -5.09 -17.44 -6.20
C LEU A 130 -5.76 -16.29 -6.99
N ALA A 131 -6.03 -16.47 -8.29
CA ALA A 131 -6.52 -15.41 -9.17
C ALA A 131 -7.94 -14.92 -8.86
N SER A 132 -8.73 -15.69 -8.10
CA SER A 132 -10.04 -15.25 -7.62
C SER A 132 -9.94 -14.20 -6.50
N LEU A 133 -8.82 -14.19 -5.77
CA LEU A 133 -8.53 -13.25 -4.68
C LEU A 133 -7.59 -12.13 -5.11
N PHE A 134 -6.67 -12.40 -6.04
CA PHE A 134 -5.56 -11.50 -6.35
C PHE A 134 -5.40 -11.28 -7.85
N ASP A 135 -5.05 -10.05 -8.22
CA ASP A 135 -4.57 -9.69 -9.54
C ASP A 135 -3.05 -9.55 -9.52
N PHE A 136 -2.36 -10.50 -10.14
CA PHE A 136 -0.91 -10.51 -10.26
C PHE A 136 -0.42 -9.83 -11.55
N GLU A 137 -1.30 -9.56 -12.52
CA GLU A 137 -0.92 -9.00 -13.83
C GLU A 137 -0.62 -7.50 -13.74
N GLN A 138 -1.33 -6.78 -12.88
CA GLN A 138 -1.13 -5.34 -12.68
C GLN A 138 0.33 -5.02 -12.29
N ARG A 139 1.00 -5.93 -11.59
CA ARG A 139 2.43 -5.79 -11.27
C ARG A 139 3.32 -5.96 -12.49
N SER A 140 3.06 -6.95 -13.34
CA SER A 140 3.84 -7.14 -14.56
C SER A 140 3.76 -5.90 -15.46
N ALA A 141 2.57 -5.31 -15.56
CA ALA A 141 2.35 -4.05 -16.28
C ALA A 141 3.07 -2.88 -15.60
N THR A 142 3.05 -2.80 -14.27
CA THR A 142 3.74 -1.75 -13.50
C THR A 142 5.26 -1.85 -13.65
N GLU A 143 5.84 -3.06 -13.58
CA GLU A 143 7.28 -3.27 -13.77
C GLU A 143 7.73 -2.98 -15.20
N GLN A 144 6.93 -3.37 -16.19
CA GLN A 144 7.18 -3.01 -17.59
C GLN A 144 7.07 -1.51 -17.80
N TYR A 145 6.08 -0.86 -17.17
CA TYR A 145 5.92 0.59 -17.20
C TYR A 145 7.15 1.29 -16.60
N VAL A 146 7.57 0.92 -15.38
CA VAL A 146 8.77 1.49 -14.75
C VAL A 146 10.00 1.30 -15.62
N LYS A 147 10.21 0.10 -16.20
CA LYS A 147 11.33 -0.16 -17.14
C LYS A 147 11.27 0.68 -18.42
N SER A 148 10.09 1.13 -18.82
CA SER A 148 9.91 1.99 -20.00
C SER A 148 10.19 3.48 -19.72
N LEU A 149 10.30 3.88 -18.45
CA LEU A 149 10.53 5.27 -18.07
C LEU A 149 11.98 5.72 -18.32
N PRO A 150 12.22 7.02 -18.53
CA PRO A 150 13.56 7.59 -18.47
C PRO A 150 14.28 7.29 -17.14
N GLU A 151 15.60 7.10 -17.19
CA GLU A 151 16.45 6.77 -16.03
C GLU A 151 16.22 7.68 -14.80
N PRO A 152 16.10 9.02 -14.93
CA PRO A 152 15.85 9.89 -13.78
C PRO A 152 14.56 9.56 -13.02
N PHE A 153 13.52 9.09 -13.73
CA PHE A 153 12.24 8.74 -13.11
C PHE A 153 12.27 7.34 -12.51
N GLN A 154 12.98 6.40 -13.13
CA GLN A 154 13.24 5.09 -12.52
C GLN A 154 13.97 5.25 -11.19
N ALA A 155 15.06 6.02 -11.18
CA ALA A 155 15.85 6.30 -9.98
C ALA A 155 14.99 6.92 -8.87
N ALA A 156 14.18 7.92 -9.21
CA ALA A 156 13.30 8.59 -8.24
C ALA A 156 12.22 7.65 -7.65
N ILE A 157 11.66 6.73 -8.44
CA ILE A 157 10.74 5.69 -7.94
C ILE A 157 11.47 4.74 -6.98
N HIS A 158 12.68 4.29 -7.34
CA HIS A 158 13.50 3.42 -6.48
C HIS A 158 13.93 4.10 -5.18
N GLU A 159 14.25 5.40 -5.24
CA GLU A 159 14.65 6.24 -4.12
C GLU A 159 13.45 6.75 -3.30
N LYS A 160 12.22 6.42 -3.71
CA LYS A 160 10.98 6.84 -3.06
C LYS A 160 10.87 8.35 -2.90
N ARG A 161 11.07 9.08 -4.00
CA ARG A 161 10.92 10.53 -4.05
C ARG A 161 10.25 10.98 -5.34
N ALA A 162 9.59 12.13 -5.29
CA ALA A 162 9.13 12.82 -6.49
C ALA A 162 10.29 13.59 -7.13
N VAL A 163 10.22 13.79 -8.45
CA VAL A 163 11.04 14.77 -9.20
C VAL A 163 10.16 15.55 -10.17
N GLU A 164 10.60 16.75 -10.54
CA GLU A 164 9.94 17.54 -11.58
C GLU A 164 9.83 16.75 -12.89
N GLY A 165 8.71 16.93 -13.60
CA GLY A 165 8.40 16.21 -14.84
C GLY A 165 7.76 14.82 -14.67
N MET A 166 7.72 14.26 -13.46
CA MET A 166 6.89 13.08 -13.18
C MET A 166 5.41 13.38 -13.44
N ASP A 167 4.63 12.39 -13.88
CA ASP A 167 3.18 12.47 -13.80
C ASP A 167 2.65 11.89 -12.49
N GLN A 168 1.33 11.99 -12.30
CA GLN A 168 0.65 11.52 -11.11
C GLN A 168 0.87 10.03 -10.85
N ASP A 169 0.92 9.19 -11.88
CA ASP A 169 1.11 7.75 -11.73
C ASP A 169 2.54 7.45 -11.26
N MET A 170 3.55 8.12 -11.84
CA MET A 170 4.94 8.02 -11.36
C MET A 170 5.09 8.46 -9.91
N VAL A 171 4.41 9.54 -9.50
CA VAL A 171 4.45 10.01 -8.11
C VAL A 171 3.74 9.03 -7.16
N LEU A 172 2.64 8.41 -7.60
CA LEU A 172 1.99 7.34 -6.83
C LEU A 172 2.89 6.11 -6.68
N LEU A 173 3.64 5.75 -7.73
CA LEU A 173 4.60 4.65 -7.66
C LEU A 173 5.78 4.96 -6.74
N ALA A 174 6.26 6.21 -6.74
CA ALA A 174 7.40 6.63 -5.92
C ALA A 174 7.02 6.85 -4.44
N LEU A 175 5.92 7.55 -4.17
CA LEU A 175 5.57 8.05 -2.84
C LEU A 175 4.28 7.43 -2.26
N GLY A 176 3.52 6.68 -3.06
CA GLY A 176 2.22 6.17 -2.64
C GLY A 176 1.12 7.24 -2.67
N ARG A 177 -0.01 6.92 -2.03
CA ARG A 177 -1.15 7.85 -1.92
C ARG A 177 -0.80 9.02 -1.00
N PRO A 178 -1.10 10.27 -1.39
CA PRO A 178 -0.86 11.42 -0.52
C PRO A 178 -1.82 11.45 0.67
N ASP A 179 -1.41 12.13 1.75
CA ASP A 179 -2.23 12.36 2.94
C ASP A 179 -3.40 13.31 2.65
N SER A 180 -3.17 14.30 1.79
CA SER A 180 -4.20 15.22 1.32
C SER A 180 -3.88 15.77 -0.06
N LYS A 181 -4.92 16.26 -0.74
CA LYS A 181 -4.83 16.93 -2.04
C LYS A 181 -5.55 18.26 -1.95
N VAL A 182 -4.95 19.32 -2.50
CA VAL A 182 -5.53 20.65 -2.57
C VAL A 182 -5.54 21.08 -4.03
N ARG A 183 -6.67 21.60 -4.51
CA ARG A 183 -6.80 22.11 -5.88
C ARG A 183 -7.07 23.60 -5.82
N GLU A 184 -6.32 24.35 -6.60
CA GLU A 184 -6.40 25.80 -6.65
C GLU A 184 -6.34 26.28 -8.09
N THR A 185 -6.92 27.45 -8.35
CA THR A 185 -6.75 28.16 -9.60
C THR A 185 -6.00 29.45 -9.31
N ILE A 186 -4.77 29.57 -9.79
CA ILE A 186 -3.90 30.71 -9.59
C ILE A 186 -3.70 31.38 -10.96
N ASP A 187 -4.10 32.65 -11.09
CA ASP A 187 -4.00 33.41 -12.35
C ASP A 187 -4.61 32.68 -13.57
N GLY A 188 -5.74 32.00 -13.35
CA GLY A 188 -6.43 31.22 -14.39
C GLY A 188 -5.79 29.86 -14.71
N VAL A 189 -4.76 29.46 -13.97
CA VAL A 189 -4.08 28.17 -14.11
C VAL A 189 -4.51 27.23 -12.99
N GLU A 190 -5.06 26.07 -13.35
CA GLU A 190 -5.34 25.00 -12.39
C GLU A 190 -4.05 24.30 -11.93
N VAL A 191 -3.88 24.23 -10.62
CA VAL A 191 -2.82 23.49 -9.95
C VAL A 191 -3.41 22.54 -8.91
N GLU A 192 -2.71 21.44 -8.68
CA GLU A 192 -3.07 20.47 -7.64
C GLU A 192 -1.85 20.15 -6.79
N ASP A 193 -1.92 20.41 -5.49
CA ASP A 193 -0.86 20.08 -4.53
C ASP A 193 -1.19 18.76 -3.82
N TRP A 194 -0.29 17.80 -3.92
CA TRP A 194 -0.34 16.57 -3.15
C TRP A 194 0.59 16.69 -1.95
N ILE A 195 0.08 16.41 -0.76
CA ILE A 195 0.79 16.62 0.50
C ILE A 195 1.08 15.27 1.14
N TYR A 196 2.33 15.08 1.53
CA TYR A 196 2.85 13.86 2.15
C TYR A 196 3.50 14.20 3.49
N GLY A 197 3.21 13.42 4.52
CA GLY A 197 3.75 13.61 5.87
C GLY A 197 2.91 14.55 6.74
N LYS A 198 3.15 14.52 8.05
CA LYS A 198 2.42 15.30 9.06
C LYS A 198 3.38 15.90 10.09
N PRO A 199 3.09 17.10 10.63
CA PRO A 199 3.80 17.61 11.80
C PRO A 199 3.66 16.69 13.04
N PRO A 200 4.67 16.64 13.93
CA PRO A 200 6.02 17.14 13.73
C PRO A 200 6.82 16.21 12.80
N GLY A 201 7.58 16.78 11.86
CA GLY A 201 8.36 16.02 10.88
C GLY A 201 8.46 16.69 9.51
N LYS A 202 9.02 15.95 8.55
CA LYS A 202 9.12 16.36 7.15
C LYS A 202 7.76 16.24 6.48
N ILE A 203 7.36 17.31 5.80
CA ILE A 203 6.19 17.40 4.95
C ILE A 203 6.69 17.70 3.54
N VAL A 204 6.26 16.91 2.57
CA VAL A 204 6.58 17.08 1.15
C VAL A 204 5.32 17.51 0.42
N PHE A 205 5.41 18.61 -0.31
CA PHE A 205 4.37 19.14 -1.18
C PHE A 205 4.82 18.89 -2.61
N VAL A 206 4.00 18.21 -3.39
CA VAL A 206 4.23 17.93 -4.80
C VAL A 206 3.16 18.65 -5.61
N ARG A 207 3.56 19.71 -6.31
CA ARG A 207 2.65 20.54 -7.10
C ARG A 207 2.56 20.02 -8.53
N PHE A 208 1.34 19.81 -8.98
CA PHE A 208 1.01 19.42 -10.34
C PHE A 208 0.41 20.59 -11.11
N GLN A 209 0.82 20.72 -12.36
CA GLN A 209 0.15 21.53 -13.37
C GLN A 209 -0.02 20.66 -14.62
N ARG A 210 -1.23 20.62 -15.20
CA ARG A 210 -1.54 19.75 -16.36
C ARG A 210 -1.10 18.29 -16.18
N ARG A 211 -1.25 17.75 -14.95
CA ARG A 211 -0.87 16.39 -14.52
C ARG A 211 0.64 16.09 -14.48
N LYS A 212 1.51 17.10 -14.56
CA LYS A 212 2.96 16.94 -14.39
C LYS A 212 3.44 17.69 -13.16
N VAL A 213 4.41 17.11 -12.44
CA VAL A 213 5.08 17.76 -11.33
C VAL A 213 5.85 18.96 -11.87
N VAL A 214 5.51 20.14 -11.35
CA VAL A 214 6.18 21.39 -11.69
C VAL A 214 6.98 21.96 -10.52
N GLU A 215 6.72 21.49 -9.29
CA GLU A 215 7.44 21.96 -8.11
C GLU A 215 7.35 20.94 -6.97
N ILE A 216 8.43 20.80 -6.20
CA ILE A 216 8.48 20.00 -4.98
C ILE A 216 9.01 20.86 -3.84
N ARG A 217 8.26 20.93 -2.74
CA ARG A 217 8.67 21.68 -1.54
C ARG A 217 8.74 20.78 -0.33
N GLU A 218 9.77 20.96 0.47
CA GLU A 218 9.89 20.27 1.76
C GLU A 218 9.76 21.28 2.90
N ARG A 219 9.06 20.90 3.97
CA ARG A 219 8.92 21.67 5.21
C ARG A 219 9.13 20.76 6.40
N TYR A 220 9.88 21.23 7.40
CA TYR A 220 10.02 20.52 8.67
C TYR A 220 9.25 21.30 9.73
N ALA A 221 8.12 20.75 10.18
CA ALA A 221 7.36 21.35 11.26
C ALA A 221 7.78 20.70 12.58
N GLY A 222 8.18 21.50 13.59
CA GLY A 222 8.38 20.99 14.97
C GLY A 222 9.75 21.19 15.63
N LEU A 223 10.67 21.97 15.07
CA LEU A 223 11.85 22.46 15.81
C LEU A 223 11.81 23.99 15.78
N GLY A 224 11.60 24.60 16.95
CA GLY A 224 11.53 26.05 17.09
C GLY A 224 12.76 26.73 16.49
N GLY A 225 12.54 27.67 15.58
CA GLY A 225 13.60 28.41 14.93
C GLY A 225 13.05 29.38 13.90
N SER A 226 12.74 30.59 14.35
CA SER A 226 12.60 31.75 13.47
C SER A 226 13.88 31.91 12.66
N VAL A 227 13.76 32.10 11.35
CA VAL A 227 14.76 32.89 10.62
C VAL A 227 14.15 34.25 10.37
N ALA A 228 14.45 35.20 11.26
CA ALA A 228 14.35 36.61 10.90
C ALA A 228 15.41 36.88 9.80
N PRO A 229 15.12 37.68 8.77
CA PRO A 229 16.12 38.08 7.80
C PRO A 229 17.27 38.83 8.49
N PRO A 230 18.53 38.69 8.03
CA PRO A 230 19.63 39.52 8.51
C PRO A 230 19.31 41.00 8.22
N LEU A 231 19.44 41.86 9.23
CA LEU A 231 19.34 43.31 9.05
C LEU A 231 20.52 43.80 8.21
N GLU A 232 20.23 44.62 7.20
CA GLU A 232 21.26 45.24 6.37
C GLU A 232 22.13 46.19 7.21
N PRO A 233 23.47 46.14 7.08
CA PRO A 233 24.35 47.07 7.76
C PRO A 233 24.24 48.48 7.17
N LYS A 234 24.21 49.48 8.05
CA LYS A 234 24.19 50.92 7.77
C LYS A 234 25.37 51.39 6.92
#